data_AF-A0A7V6NJD0-F1
#
_entry.id   AF-A0A7V6NJD0-F1
#
_cell.length_a   1.000
_cell.length_b   1.000
_cell.length_c   1.000
_cell.angle_alpha   90.00
_cell.angle_beta   90.00
_cell.angle_gamma   90.00
#
_symmetry.space_group_name_H-M   'P 1'
#
loop_
_entity.id
_entity.type
_entity.pdbx_description
1 polymer ?
#
loop_
_entity_poly.entity_id
_entity_poly.type
_entity_poly.pdbx_seq_one_letter_code
_entity_poly.pdbx_strand_id
1 'polypeptide(L)' 'LAVDDLLGQQEIVIKTLGSFLKDIKFIAGATILGNGEVALILDINKLV' A
#
# COMPACT_ATOMS: atom_id res chain seq x y z
N LEU A 1 -10.12 0.44 -12.06
CA LEU A 1 -9.12 -0.41 -11.38
C LEU A 1 -9.63 -1.84 -11.44
N ALA A 2 -8.81 -2.78 -11.88
CA ALA A 2 -9.10 -4.22 -11.83
C ALA A 2 -8.05 -4.87 -10.92
N VAL A 3 -8.45 -5.89 -10.17
CA VAL A 3 -7.58 -6.68 -9.31
C VAL A 3 -7.87 -8.15 -9.56
N ASP A 4 -6.87 -9.00 -9.32
CA ASP A 4 -7.02 -10.44 -9.50
C ASP A 4 -7.95 -11.04 -8.44
N ASP A 5 -7.75 -10.67 -7.17
CA ASP A 5 -8.50 -11.23 -6.04
C ASP A 5 -8.81 -10.19 -4.96
N LEU A 6 -9.92 -10.39 -4.24
CA LEU A 6 -10.29 -9.64 -3.04
C LEU A 6 -9.99 -10.48 -1.80
N LEU A 7 -8.98 -10.08 -1.03
CA LEU A 7 -8.61 -10.77 0.22
C LEU A 7 -9.50 -10.40 1.42
N GLY A 8 -10.14 -9.22 1.39
CA GLY A 8 -11.05 -8.75 2.44
C GLY A 8 -10.82 -7.29 2.83
N GLN A 9 -11.38 -6.90 3.98
CA GLN A 9 -11.20 -5.57 4.59
C GLN A 9 -10.56 -5.72 5.96
N GLN A 10 -9.52 -4.91 6.22
CA GLN A 10 -8.81 -4.88 7.49
C GLN A 10 -8.39 -3.44 7.82
N GLU A 11 -8.35 -3.11 9.11
CA GLU A 11 -7.72 -1.87 9.56
C GLU A 11 -6.20 -2.06 9.62
N ILE A 12 -5.46 -1.09 9.08
CA ILE A 12 -3.99 -1.15 9.04
C ILE A 12 -3.39 0.20 9.43
N VAL A 13 -2.14 0.15 9.89
CA VAL A 13 -1.33 1.36 10.10
C VAL A 13 -0.47 1.60 8.88
N ILE A 14 -0.59 2.80 8.31
CA ILE A 14 0.27 3.25 7.21
C ILE A 14 1.63 3.65 7.75
N LYS A 15 2.69 3.01 7.26
CA LYS A 15 4.08 3.40 7.53
C LYS A 15 4.66 4.06 6.29
N THR A 16 5.10 5.30 6.44
CA THR A 16 5.86 6.00 5.39
C THR A 16 7.29 5.48 5.42
N LEU A 17 7.73 4.73 4.41
CA LEU A 17 9.11 4.22 4.33
C LEU A 17 10.13 5.30 3.91
N GLY A 18 9.81 6.58 4.13
CA GLY A 18 10.69 7.71 3.86
C GLY A 18 11.21 7.74 2.42
N SER A 19 12.52 7.92 2.27
CA SER A 19 13.21 8.02 0.98
C SER A 19 13.06 6.78 0.09
N PHE A 20 12.78 5.60 0.65
CA PHE A 20 12.68 4.36 -0.12
C PHE A 20 11.43 4.29 -1.00
N LEU A 21 10.32 4.92 -0.59
CA LEU A 21 9.07 4.93 -1.35
C LEU A 21 8.76 6.29 -1.98
N LYS A 22 9.61 7.30 -1.77
CA LYS A 22 9.35 8.68 -2.20
C LYS A 22 9.13 8.83 -3.70
N ASP A 23 9.83 8.02 -4.50
CA ASP A 23 9.84 8.13 -5.96
C ASP A 23 8.99 7.06 -6.65
N ILE A 24 8.32 6.18 -5.88
CA ILE A 24 7.44 5.17 -6.47
C ILE A 24 6.09 5.81 -6.79
N LYS A 25 5.83 5.97 -8.08
CA LYS A 25 4.52 6.45 -8.56
C LYS A 25 3.40 5.58 -8.00
N PHE A 26 2.29 6.23 -7.67
CA PHE A 26 1.05 5.59 -7.22
C PHE A 26 1.10 4.93 -5.85
N ILE A 27 2.20 5.02 -5.09
CA ILE A 27 2.29 4.47 -3.73
C ILE A 27 2.17 5.59 -2.68
N ALA A 28 1.29 5.40 -1.72
CA ALA A 28 1.12 6.27 -0.55
C ALA A 28 2.00 5.83 0.64
N GLY A 29 2.31 4.54 0.74
CA GLY A 29 3.13 3.98 1.81
C GLY A 29 3.14 2.45 1.80
N ALA A 30 3.55 1.86 2.92
CA ALA A 30 3.51 0.42 3.12
C ALA A 30 3.05 0.07 4.54
N THR A 31 2.69 -1.18 4.76
CA THR A 31 2.45 -1.73 6.08
C THR A 31 3.04 -3.13 6.20
N ILE A 32 3.17 -3.61 7.44
CA ILE A 32 3.54 -5.00 7.72
C ILE A 32 2.28 -5.68 8.22
N LEU A 33 1.87 -6.74 7.52
CA LEU A 33 0.70 -7.55 7.86
C LEU A 33 0.98 -8.41 9.09
N GLY A 34 -0.08 -8.97 9.69
CA GLY A 34 0.06 -9.83 10.87
C GLY A 34 0.88 -11.11 10.65
N ASN A 35 1.03 -11.53 9.38
CA ASN A 35 1.87 -12.66 8.97
C ASN A 35 3.34 -12.24 8.68
N GLY A 36 3.68 -10.97 8.82
CA GLY A 36 5.03 -10.43 8.57
C GLY A 36 5.28 -10.00 7.12
N GLU A 37 4.35 -10.19 6.21
CA GLU A 37 4.49 -9.73 4.82
C GLU A 37 4.32 -8.23 4.71
N VAL A 38 4.99 -7.63 3.71
CA VAL A 38 4.88 -6.20 3.41
C VAL A 38 3.80 -5.98 2.37
N ALA A 39 2.80 -5.15 2.71
CA ALA A 39 1.78 -4.71 1.77
C ALA A 39 2.00 -3.24 1.39
N LEU A 40 1.94 -2.93 0.10
CA LEU A 40 1.99 -1.56 -0.41
C LEU A 40 0.59 -0.94 -0.43
N ILE A 41 0.54 0.36 -0.14
CA ILE A 41 -0.71 1.12 -0.12
C ILE A 41 -0.76 2.02 -1.34
N LEU A 42 -1.80 1.83 -2.16
CA LEU A 42 -2.00 2.58 -3.39
C LEU A 42 -2.57 3.98 -3.12
N ASP A 43 -2.02 4.99 -3.77
CA ASP A 43 -2.54 6.36 -3.80
C ASP A 43 -3.52 6.52 -4.97
N ILE A 44 -4.82 6.42 -4.67
CA ILE A 44 -5.89 6.47 -5.67
C ILE A 44 -5.94 7.83 -6.37
N ASN A 45 -5.57 8.93 -5.69
CA ASN A 45 -5.60 10.27 -6.27
C ASN A 45 -4.53 10.44 -7.35
N LYS A 46 -3.42 9.70 -7.27
CA LYS A 46 -2.39 9.70 -8.30
C LYS A 46 -2.71 8.77 -9.47
N LEU A 47 -3.72 7.91 -9.34
CA LEU A 47 -4.06 6.88 -10.34
C LEU A 47 -4.95 7.40 -11.47
N VAL A 48 -5.56 8.58 -11.28
CA VAL A 48 -6.49 9.23 -12.21
C VAL A 48 -5.80 10.28 -13.07
#